data_AF-A0A3D8J0E0-F1
#
_entry.id   AF-A0A3D8J0E0-F1
#
_cell.length_a   1.000
_cell.length_b   1.000
_cell.length_c   1.000
_cell.angle_alpha   90.00
_cell.angle_beta   90.00
_cell.angle_gamma   90.00
#
_symmetry.space_group_name_H-M   'P 1'
#
loop_
_entity.id
_entity.type
_entity.pdbx_description
1 polymer ?
#
loop_
_entity_poly.entity_id
_entity_poly.type
_entity_poly.pdbx_seq_one_letter_code
_entity_poly.pdbx_strand_id
1 'polypeptide(L)' 'MQNIGLVCDRGCKLQSINNIFITQNIIDLHLVGSGSYVFPLYIKE' A
#
# COMPACT_ATOMS: atom_id res chain seq x y z
N MET A 1 -5.70 17.93 -4.49
CA MET A 1 -5.12 16.99 -5.48
C MET A 1 -5.30 15.59 -4.94
N GLN A 2 -5.88 14.67 -5.71
CA GLN A 2 -5.93 13.25 -5.33
C GLN A 2 -4.52 12.66 -5.45
N ASN A 3 -4.09 11.93 -4.41
CA ASN A 3 -2.81 11.22 -4.40
C ASN A 3 -3.02 9.78 -4.88
N ILE A 4 -1.96 9.14 -5.35
CA ILE A 4 -1.94 7.72 -5.70
C ILE A 4 -0.96 7.05 -4.74
N GLY A 5 -1.28 5.87 -4.23
CA GLY A 5 -0.40 5.10 -3.36
C GLY A 5 -0.28 3.65 -3.82
N LEU A 6 0.92 3.07 -3.71
CA LEU A 6 1.13 1.64 -3.88
C LEU A 6 0.91 0.95 -2.53
N VAL A 7 -0.01 -0.01 -2.48
CA VAL A 7 -0.32 -0.80 -1.28
C VAL A 7 0.39 -2.15 -1.34
N CYS A 8 1.06 -2.53 -0.25
CA CYS A 8 1.69 -3.83 -0.09
C CYS A 8 1.38 -4.43 1.29
N ASP A 9 1.33 -5.76 1.38
CA ASP A 9 1.37 -6.47 2.67
C ASP A 9 2.72 -6.22 3.37
N ARG A 10 2.68 -5.83 4.64
CA ARG A 10 3.84 -5.66 5.52
C ARG A 10 4.65 -6.95 5.69
N GLY A 11 3.99 -8.10 5.57
CA GLY A 11 4.61 -9.42 5.69
C GLY A 11 5.13 -10.02 4.38
N CYS A 12 5.07 -9.28 3.26
CA CYS A 12 5.37 -9.84 1.94
C CYS A 12 6.82 -10.36 1.87
N LYS A 13 6.99 -11.68 1.83
CA LYS A 13 8.30 -12.30 1.62
C LYS A 13 8.70 -12.11 0.15
N LEU A 14 9.94 -11.68 -0.08
CA LEU A 14 10.51 -11.39 -1.41
C LEU A 14 10.32 -12.51 -2.45
N GLN A 15 10.13 -13.74 -1.97
CA GLN A 15 9.96 -14.96 -2.75
C GLN A 15 8.63 -15.04 -3.51
N SER A 16 7.63 -14.22 -3.15
CA SER A 16 6.36 -14.14 -3.87
C SER A 16 5.86 -12.69 -3.93
N ILE A 17 5.89 -12.10 -5.13
CA ILE A 17 5.26 -10.80 -5.38
C ILE A 17 3.77 -11.05 -5.60
N ASN A 18 2.95 -10.82 -4.57
CA ASN A 18 1.51 -10.91 -4.63
C ASN A 18 0.87 -9.84 -3.74
N ASN A 19 -0.45 -9.64 -3.88
CA ASN A 19 -1.23 -8.73 -3.05
C ASN A 19 -0.72 -7.27 -3.05
N ILE A 20 -0.31 -6.79 -4.23
CA ILE A 20 0.09 -5.40 -4.47
C ILE A 20 -0.95 -4.74 -5.37
N PHE A 21 -1.44 -3.56 -5.00
CA PHE A 21 -2.37 -2.78 -5.83
C PHE A 21 -2.19 -1.28 -5.60
N ILE A 22 -2.85 -0.48 -6.44
CA ILE A 22 -2.86 0.99 -6.33
C ILE A 22 -4.12 1.46 -5.60
N THR A 23 -4.01 2.56 -4.86
CA THR A 23 -5.14 3.24 -4.23
C THR A 23 -5.10 4.74 -4.53
N GLN A 24 -6.28 5.34 -4.67
CA GLN A 24 -6.48 6.81 -4.64
C GLN A 24 -7.16 7.28 -3.35
N ASN A 25 -7.43 6.34 -2.44
CA ASN A 25 -8.12 6.55 -1.18
C ASN A 25 -7.20 6.23 0.00
N ILE A 26 -7.54 6.78 1.16
CA ILE A 26 -6.98 6.33 2.44
C ILE A 26 -7.31 4.84 2.61
N ILE A 27 -6.39 4.08 3.16
CA ILE A 27 -6.57 2.64 3.41
C ILE A 27 -6.65 2.35 4.90
N ASP A 28 -7.33 1.27 5.24
CA ASP A 28 -7.23 0.68 6.59
C ASP A 28 -5.89 -0.03 6.78
N LEU A 29 -5.45 -0.15 8.03
CA LEU A 29 -4.24 -0.88 8.39
C LEU A 29 -4.29 -2.34 7.91
N HIS A 30 -5.46 -2.98 7.93
CA HIS A 30 -5.64 -4.40 7.61
C HIS A 30 -6.25 -4.62 6.22
N LEU A 31 -6.04 -3.69 5.28
CA LEU A 31 -6.55 -3.86 3.92
C LEU A 31 -5.99 -5.12 3.23
N VAL A 32 -4.74 -5.50 3.55
CA VAL A 32 -4.05 -6.68 3.02
C VAL A 32 -3.24 -7.36 4.12
N GLY A 33 -3.39 -8.68 4.22
CA GLY A 33 -2.60 -9.51 5.13
C GLY A 33 -2.86 -9.17 6.61
N SER A 34 -1.81 -9.22 7.42
CA SER A 34 -1.85 -8.81 8.84
C SER A 34 -1.60 -7.31 9.04
N GLY A 35 -1.20 -6.61 7.98
CA GLY A 35 -1.01 -5.17 7.98
C GLY A 35 -0.51 -4.67 6.63
N SER A 36 -0.91 -3.48 6.24
CA SER A 36 -0.56 -2.88 4.95
C SER A 36 0.40 -1.70 5.13
N TYR A 37 1.21 -1.47 4.09
CA TYR A 37 1.93 -0.23 3.88
C TYR A 37 1.39 0.49 2.64
N VAL A 38 1.46 1.82 2.65
CA VAL A 38 1.21 2.67 1.49
C VAL A 38 2.47 3.47 1.17
N PHE A 39 2.89 3.41 -0.08
CA PHE A 39 3.93 4.26 -0.65
C PHE A 39 3.24 5.34 -1.50
N PRO A 40 3.06 6.57 -0.97
CA PRO A 40 2.38 7.64 -1.70
C PRO A 40 3.26 8.19 -2.82
N LEU A 41 2.65 8.55 -3.96
CA LEU A 41 3.31 9.14 -5.12
C LEU A 41 3.78 10.57 -4.84
N TYR A 42 2.97 11.32 -4.10
CA TYR A 42 3.29 12.68 -3.67
C TYR A 42 3.38 12.75 -2.15
N ILE A 43 4.40 13.44 -1.66
CA ILE A 43 4.53 13.83 -0.25
C ILE A 43 4.19 15.32 -0.18
N LYS A 44 3.42 15.73 0.83
CA LYS A 44 3.29 17.16 1.14
C LYS A 44 4.47 17.55 2.02
N GLU A 45 5.21 18.57 1.60
CA GLU A 45 6.15 19.31 2.45
C GLU A 45 5.44 19.93 3.66
#